data_AF-A0A1H3VS55-F1
#
_entry.id   AF-A0A1H3VS55-F1
#
_cell.length_a   1.000
_cell.length_b   1.000
_cell.length_c   1.000
_cell.angle_alpha   90.00
_cell.angle_beta   90.00
_cell.angle_gamma   90.00
#
_symmetry.space_group_name_H-M   'P 1'
#
loop_
_entity.id
_entity.type
_entity.pdbx_description
1 polymer ?
#
loop_
_entity_poly.entity_id
_entity_poly.type
_entity_poly.pdbx_seq_one_letter_code
_entity_poly.pdbx_strand_id
1 'polypeptide(L)' 'MADNKDATFVVHVNKCENESWQGQITWADRDEKINFRSALELINIMDAALDSEE' A
#
# COMPACT_ATOMS: atom_id res chain seq x y z
N MET A 1 -0.19 -11.93 -24.36
CA MET A 1 -1.16 -11.86 -23.26
C MET A 1 -0.50 -10.94 -22.28
N ALA A 2 -1.04 -9.73 -22.07
CA ALA A 2 -0.37 -8.77 -21.20
C ALA A 2 -0.43 -9.35 -19.79
N ASP A 3 0.71 -9.79 -19.28
CA ASP A 3 0.92 -10.07 -17.87
C ASP A 3 0.73 -8.75 -17.14
N ASN A 4 -0.52 -8.35 -16.91
CA ASN A 4 -0.85 -7.28 -15.99
C ASN A 4 -0.44 -7.84 -14.63
N LYS A 5 0.74 -7.46 -14.17
CA LYS A 5 1.28 -7.99 -12.92
C LYS A 5 0.46 -7.39 -11.79
N ASP A 6 -0.60 -8.12 -11.44
CA ASP A 6 -1.63 -7.67 -10.51
C ASP A 6 -1.04 -7.60 -9.09
N ALA A 7 -0.47 -6.45 -8.73
CA ALA A 7 0.01 -6.23 -7.37
C ALA A 7 -1.18 -6.12 -6.41
N THR A 8 -1.35 -7.13 -5.56
CA THR A 8 -2.45 -7.18 -4.59
C THR A 8 -2.04 -6.53 -3.28
N PHE A 9 -2.74 -5.47 -2.88
CA PHE A 9 -2.50 -4.76 -1.62
C PHE A 9 -3.71 -4.87 -0.70
N VAL A 10 -3.46 -5.22 0.57
CA VAL A 10 -4.45 -5.29 1.64
C VAL A 10 -4.24 -4.11 2.58
N VAL A 11 -5.18 -3.17 2.60
CA VAL A 11 -5.12 -1.96 3.43
C VAL A 11 -6.01 -2.13 4.66
N HIS A 12 -5.40 -2.12 5.84
CA HIS A 12 -6.08 -2.02 7.13
C HIS A 12 -6.03 -0.59 7.65
N VAL A 13 -7.16 0.11 7.60
CA VAL A 13 -7.32 1.43 8.23
C VAL A 13 -7.76 1.23 9.68
N ASN A 14 -6.87 1.50 10.64
CA ASN A 14 -7.18 1.33 12.07
C ASN A 14 -7.75 2.61 12.70
N LYS A 15 -7.33 3.77 12.19
CA LYS A 15 -7.75 5.08 12.70
C LYS A 15 -7.94 6.08 11.56
N CYS A 16 -9.01 6.85 11.66
CA CYS A 16 -9.26 8.01 10.82
C CYS A 16 -9.54 9.19 11.75
N GLU A 17 -8.48 9.71 12.39
CA GLU A 17 -8.55 10.89 13.24
C GLU A 17 -7.87 12.06 12.54
N ASN A 18 -8.43 13.27 12.68
CA ASN A 18 -7.86 14.50 12.10
C ASN A 18 -7.65 14.42 10.57
N GLU A 19 -8.65 13.89 9.86
CA GLU A 19 -8.66 13.82 8.39
C GLU A 19 -7.51 12.98 7.79
N SER A 20 -6.78 12.23 8.64
CA SER A 20 -5.62 11.45 8.26
C SER A 20 -5.90 9.97 8.46
N TRP A 21 -5.84 9.19 7.39
CA TRP A 21 -5.90 7.74 7.48
C TRP A 21 -4.60 7.19 8.05
N GLN A 22 -4.71 6.49 9.18
CA GLN A 22 -3.60 5.79 9.81
C GLN A 22 -3.91 4.30 9.85
N GLY A 23 -2.94 3.51 9.42
CA GLY A 23 -3.17 2.09 9.23
C GLY A 23 -1.93 1.35 8.79
N GLN A 24 -2.17 0.17 8.24
CA GLN A 24 -1.14 -0.68 7.69
C GLN A 24 -1.59 -1.18 6.32
N ILE A 25 -0.69 -1.12 5.35
CA ILE A 25 -0.83 -1.74 4.04
C ILE A 25 0.02 -3.01 4.04
N THR A 26 -0.51 -4.08 3.48
CA THR A 26 0.17 -5.37 3.33
C THR A 26 0.19 -5.73 1.86
N TRP A 27 1.38 -5.85 1.29
CA TRP A 27 1.57 -6.34 -0.06
C TRP A 27 1.47 -7.86 -0.05
N ALA A 28 0.41 -8.40 -0.65
CA ALA A 28 0.12 -9.84 -0.60
C ALA A 28 1.10 -10.67 -1.44
N ASP A 29 1.73 -10.09 -2.46
CA ASP A 29 2.68 -10.78 -3.33
C ASP A 29 4.03 -10.99 -2.63
N ARG A 30 4.54 -9.97 -1.94
CA ARG A 30 5.79 -10.03 -1.16
C ARG A 30 5.64 -10.37 0.32
N ASP A 31 4.41 -10.55 0.82
CA ASP A 31 4.06 -10.61 2.26
C ASP A 31 4.64 -9.42 3.05
N GLU A 32 4.79 -8.26 2.41
CA GLU A 32 5.42 -7.10 3.03
C GLU A 32 4.40 -6.21 3.74
N LYS A 33 4.66 -5.85 5.00
CA LYS A 33 3.73 -5.09 5.85
C LYS A 33 4.31 -3.72 6.18
N ILE A 34 3.65 -2.67 5.73
CA ILE A 34 4.11 -1.30 5.84
C ILE A 34 3.04 -0.48 6.55
N ASN A 35 3.43 0.26 7.57
CA ASN A 35 2.52 1.12 8.32
C ASN A 35 2.51 2.51 7.69
N PHE A 36 1.32 3.04 7.39
CA PHE A 36 1.13 4.35 6.81
C PHE A 36 0.45 5.28 7.81
N ARG A 37 0.87 6.55 7.82
CA ARG A 37 0.34 7.58 8.73
C ARG A 37 -0.55 8.60 8.05
N SER A 38 -0.72 8.50 6.73
CA SER A 38 -1.55 9.38 5.92
C SER A 38 -1.92 8.74 4.58
N ALA A 39 -2.94 9.25 3.90
CA ALA A 39 -3.33 8.79 2.56
C ALA A 39 -2.21 8.97 1.52
N LEU A 40 -1.44 10.06 1.59
CA LEU A 40 -0.29 10.29 0.69
C LEU A 40 0.85 9.29 0.90
N GLU A 41 1.12 8.91 2.15
CA GLU A 41 2.09 7.86 2.48
C GLU A 41 1.65 6.52 1.89
N LEU A 42 0.37 6.18 2.03
CA LEU A 42 -0.18 4.97 1.41
C LEU A 42 0.01 4.95 -0.11
N ILE A 43 -0.25 6.07 -0.79
CA ILE A 43 -0.06 6.17 -2.25
C ILE A 43 1.43 6.03 -2.62
N ASN A 44 2.34 6.70 -1.89
CA ASN A 44 3.78 6.57 -2.12
C ASN A 44 4.27 5.13 -1.93
N ILE A 45 3.73 4.42 -0.93
CA ILE A 45 4.08 3.01 -0.69
C ILE A 45 3.62 2.12 -1.84
N MET A 46 2.39 2.32 -2.34
CA MET A 46 1.88 1.58 -3.49
C MET A 46 2.67 1.89 -4.76
N ASP A 47 2.98 3.17 -4.99
CA ASP A 47 3.78 3.64 -6.12
C ASP A 47 5.20 3.04 -6.08
N ALA A 48 5.89 3.09 -4.93
CA ALA A 48 7.20 2.47 -4.75
C ALA A 48 7.18 0.94 -4.90
N ALA A 49 6.09 0.27 -4.48
CA ALA A 49 5.94 -1.16 -4.65
C ALA A 49 5.74 -1.56 -6.13
N LEU A 50 5.04 -0.71 -6.90
CA LEU A 50 4.85 -0.89 -8.35
C LEU A 50 6.12 -0.52 -9.15
N ASP A 51 6.87 0.49 -8.71
CA ASP A 51 8.12 0.94 -9.35
C ASP A 51 9.29 -0.03 -9.10
N SER A 52 9.29 -0.75 -7.98
CA SER A 52 10.33 -1.75 -7.64
C SER A 52 10.29 -3.03 -8.51
N GLU A 53 9.46 -3.07 -9.54
CA GLU A 53 9.28 -4.20 -10.45
C GLU A 53 9.82 -3.94 -11.87
N GLU A 54 10.82 -3.06 -11.99
CA GLU A 54 11.69 -2.88 -13.17
C GLU A 54 13.04 -3.60 -13.05
#